data_AF-A0A7J8EX16-F1
#
_entry.id   AF-A0A7J8EX16-F1
#
_cell.length_a   1.000
_cell.length_b   1.000
_cell.length_c   1.000
_cell.angle_alpha   90.00
_cell.angle_beta   90.00
_cell.angle_gamma   90.00
#
_symmetry.space_group_name_H-M   'P 1'
#
loop_
_entity.id
_entity.type
_entity.pdbx_description
1 polymer ?
#
loop_
_entity_poly.entity_id
_entity_poly.type
_entity_poly.pdbx_seq_one_letter_code
_entity_poly.pdbx_strand_id
1 'polypeptide(L)'
;MSDVVGDHNVVCPVAQLAGRLAAQGARVYAYIFEHRASTLSWPLWMGVPHGYEIEFIFGLPLEPSLNYTIEERAFAQRLMRYWANFARTGDPNDPGDPKAPKWPPYTGAAQQYVSLNLRPLEVRRGLRAQACAFWNGFLPKLLSATDTLDEAERQWKAEFHRWSSYMVHWKNQFDHYSKQDRCSDL
;
A
#
# COMPACT_ATOMS: atom_id res chain seq x y z
N MET A 1 -10.56 -4.50 -6.51
CA MET A 1 -10.10 -3.09 -6.52
C MET A 1 -9.77 -2.59 -5.11
N SER A 2 -10.58 -2.90 -4.08
CA SER A 2 -10.32 -2.48 -2.68
C SER A 2 -8.91 -2.83 -2.20
N ASP A 3 -8.47 -4.07 -2.35
CA ASP A 3 -7.13 -4.49 -1.90
C ASP A 3 -5.99 -3.77 -2.63
N VAL A 4 -6.09 -3.60 -3.95
CA VAL A 4 -5.06 -2.89 -4.74
C VAL A 4 -4.87 -1.45 -4.23
N VAL A 5 -5.97 -0.72 -4.04
CA VAL A 5 -5.93 0.67 -3.57
C VAL A 5 -5.48 0.74 -2.11
N GLY A 6 -6.01 -0.11 -1.24
CA GLY A 6 -5.65 -0.14 0.17
C GLY A 6 -4.19 -0.54 0.40
N ASP A 7 -3.69 -1.53 -0.33
CA ASP A 7 -2.32 -2.00 -0.22
C ASP A 7 -1.34 -0.96 -0.71
N HIS A 8 -1.58 -0.41 -1.90
CA HIS A 8 -0.68 0.57 -2.51
C HIS A 8 -0.59 1.87 -1.69
N ASN A 9 -1.74 2.41 -1.26
CA ASN A 9 -1.78 3.74 -0.66
C ASN A 9 -1.60 3.76 0.86
N VAL A 10 -1.92 2.66 1.56
CA VAL A 10 -1.97 2.67 3.03
C VAL A 10 -1.15 1.52 3.62
N VAL A 11 -1.58 0.27 3.39
CA VAL A 11 -1.04 -0.88 4.15
C VAL A 11 0.45 -1.09 3.88
N CYS A 12 0.88 -1.08 2.62
CA CYS A 12 2.26 -1.39 2.28
C CYS A 12 3.24 -0.25 2.58
N PRO A 13 2.90 1.03 2.36
CA PRO A 13 3.70 2.14 2.88
C PRO A 13 3.85 2.09 4.42
N VAL A 14 2.78 1.80 5.16
CA VAL A 14 2.83 1.65 6.63
C VAL A 14 3.71 0.47 7.05
N ALA A 15 3.59 -0.69 6.38
CA ALA A 15 4.44 -1.85 6.65
C ALA A 15 5.92 -1.54 6.37
N GLN A 16 6.23 -0.80 5.29
CA GLN A 16 7.59 -0.37 4.96
C GLN A 16 8.15 0.56 6.03
N LEU A 17 7.36 1.55 6.47
CA LEU A 17 7.74 2.49 7.52
C LEU A 17 8.01 1.77 8.83
N ALA A 18 7.09 0.90 9.28
CA ALA A 18 7.23 0.11 10.50
C ALA A 18 8.50 -0.75 10.46
N GLY A 19 8.77 -1.42 9.35
CA GLY A 19 9.98 -2.20 9.13
C GLY A 19 11.26 -1.36 9.21
N ARG A 20 11.29 -0.21 8.54
CA ARG A 20 12.47 0.67 8.54
C ARG A 20 12.74 1.28 9.91
N LEU A 21 11.70 1.78 10.59
CA LEU A 21 11.83 2.36 11.93
C LEU A 21 12.32 1.31 12.94
N ALA A 22 11.73 0.10 12.92
CA ALA A 22 12.16 -0.97 13.81
C ALA A 22 13.61 -1.40 13.54
N ALA A 23 14.03 -1.47 12.27
CA ALA A 23 15.42 -1.78 11.90
C ALA A 23 16.43 -0.70 12.35
N GLN A 24 15.97 0.55 12.51
CA GLN A 24 16.77 1.67 13.02
C GLN A 24 16.71 1.81 14.55
N GLY A 25 16.12 0.84 15.26
CA GLY A 25 16.09 0.81 16.72
C GLY A 25 14.88 1.47 17.37
N ALA A 26 13.91 1.96 16.58
CA ALA A 26 12.67 2.50 17.13
C ALA A 26 11.80 1.38 17.72
N ARG A 27 11.13 1.66 18.85
CA ARG A 27 10.10 0.79 19.42
C ARG A 27 8.78 1.06 18.70
N VAL A 28 8.37 0.15 17.82
CA VAL A 28 7.18 0.28 16.97
C VAL A 28 6.08 -0.65 17.48
N TYR A 29 4.82 -0.22 17.44
CA TYR A 29 3.65 -1.07 17.67
C TYR A 29 2.71 -0.95 16.47
N ALA A 30 2.25 -2.08 15.93
CA ALA A 30 1.42 -2.12 14.74
C ALA A 30 0.07 -2.80 15.03
N TYR A 31 -0.99 -2.35 14.37
CA TYR A 31 -2.33 -2.92 14.47
C TYR A 31 -3.04 -3.02 13.12
N ILE A 32 -4.08 -3.85 13.06
CA ILE A 32 -5.17 -3.78 12.09
C ILE A 32 -6.46 -3.55 12.86
N PHE A 33 -7.23 -2.52 12.49
CA PHE A 33 -8.56 -2.30 13.02
C PHE A 33 -9.59 -3.08 12.17
N GLU A 34 -10.31 -4.01 12.80
CA GLU A 34 -11.16 -5.00 12.11
C GLU A 34 -12.63 -4.95 12.56
N HIS A 35 -12.99 -3.99 13.43
CA HIS A 35 -14.37 -3.84 13.88
C HIS A 35 -15.17 -2.93 12.95
N ARG A 36 -16.34 -3.38 12.53
CA ARG A 36 -17.28 -2.57 11.77
C ARG A 36 -18.33 -2.02 12.73
N ALA A 37 -18.40 -0.70 12.86
CA ALA A 37 -19.36 -0.05 13.76
C ALA A 37 -20.81 -0.47 13.45
N SER A 38 -21.59 -0.70 14.50
CA SER A 38 -23.03 -1.01 14.40
C SER A 38 -23.82 0.16 13.79
N THR A 39 -23.31 1.39 13.95
CA THR A 39 -23.88 2.65 13.45
C THR A 39 -23.44 2.98 12.02
N LEU A 40 -22.59 2.17 11.40
CA LEU A 40 -21.99 2.47 10.10
C LEU A 40 -23.02 2.47 8.97
N SER A 41 -23.25 3.63 8.36
CA SER A 41 -24.22 3.82 7.27
C SER A 41 -23.74 3.38 5.88
N TRP A 42 -22.43 3.16 5.70
CA TRP A 42 -21.89 2.66 4.43
C TRP A 42 -22.40 1.27 4.09
N PRO A 43 -22.46 0.87 2.81
CA PRO A 43 -22.82 -0.49 2.42
C PRO A 43 -21.93 -1.57 3.07
N LEU A 44 -22.50 -2.76 3.29
CA LEU A 44 -21.80 -3.88 3.94
C LEU A 44 -20.54 -4.32 3.19
N TRP A 45 -20.55 -4.25 1.85
CA TRP A 45 -19.43 -4.67 1.00
C TRP A 45 -18.15 -3.86 1.23
N MET A 46 -18.25 -2.66 1.82
CA MET A 46 -17.08 -1.83 2.14
C MET A 46 -16.33 -2.33 3.40
N GLY A 47 -16.91 -3.27 4.16
CA GLY A 47 -16.28 -3.81 5.36
C GLY A 47 -16.03 -2.73 6.41
N VAL A 48 -14.76 -2.50 6.74
CA VAL A 48 -14.30 -1.43 7.64
C VAL A 48 -13.58 -0.37 6.79
N PRO A 49 -14.24 0.73 6.41
CA PRO A 49 -13.64 1.73 5.53
C PRO A 49 -12.57 2.56 6.25
N HIS A 50 -11.77 3.27 5.46
CA HIS A 50 -10.74 4.17 5.98
C HIS A 50 -11.34 5.26 6.90
N GLY A 51 -10.71 5.48 8.06
CA GLY A 51 -11.07 6.51 9.04
C GLY A 51 -12.12 6.10 10.08
N TYR A 52 -12.71 4.91 9.96
CA TYR A 52 -13.77 4.46 10.88
C TYR A 52 -13.28 3.92 12.23
N GLU A 53 -11.96 3.85 12.43
CA GLU A 53 -11.38 3.63 13.76
C GLU A 53 -11.41 4.89 14.63
N ILE A 54 -11.47 6.09 14.02
CA ILE A 54 -11.32 7.38 14.69
C ILE A 54 -12.41 7.56 15.75
N GLU A 55 -13.65 7.23 15.44
CA GLU A 55 -14.78 7.34 16.37
C GLU A 55 -14.55 6.56 17.68
N PHE A 56 -13.93 5.38 17.60
CA PHE A 56 -13.63 4.56 18.78
C PHE A 56 -12.45 5.13 19.58
N ILE A 57 -11.40 5.59 18.89
CA ILE A 57 -10.21 6.15 19.54
C ILE A 57 -10.57 7.43 20.30
N PHE A 58 -11.48 8.25 19.76
CA PHE A 58 -11.96 9.48 20.40
C PHE A 58 -13.12 9.27 21.38
N GLY A 59 -13.63 8.04 21.50
CA GLY A 59 -14.63 7.70 22.51
C GLY A 59 -16.07 8.09 22.17
N LEU A 60 -16.42 8.27 20.88
CA LEU A 60 -17.81 8.51 20.46
C LEU A 60 -18.79 7.44 20.98
N PRO A 61 -18.44 6.14 21.06
CA PRO A 61 -19.31 5.12 21.67
C PRO A 61 -19.66 5.31 23.16
N LEU A 62 -19.00 6.26 23.84
CA LEU A 62 -19.34 6.65 25.20
C LEU A 62 -20.54 7.60 25.26
N GLU A 63 -20.86 8.30 24.15
CA GLU A 63 -21.99 9.23 24.07
C GLU A 63 -23.31 8.44 23.98
N PRO A 64 -24.18 8.53 25.01
CA PRO A 64 -25.43 7.76 25.03
C PRO A 64 -26.36 8.05 23.86
N SER A 65 -26.33 9.26 23.29
CA SER A 65 -27.23 9.64 22.18
C SER A 65 -26.86 9.02 20.83
N LEU A 66 -25.68 8.41 20.68
CA LEU A 66 -25.16 7.92 19.39
C LEU A 66 -25.45 6.43 19.12
N ASN A 67 -26.21 5.76 19.99
CA ASN A 67 -26.74 4.39 19.76
C ASN A 67 -25.69 3.30 19.44
N TYR A 68 -24.47 3.42 19.97
CA TYR A 68 -23.48 2.33 19.93
C TYR A 68 -23.84 1.21 20.91
N THR A 69 -23.36 -0.01 20.66
CA THR A 69 -23.60 -1.14 21.56
C THR A 69 -22.77 -1.05 22.85
N ILE A 70 -23.13 -1.84 23.87
CA ILE A 70 -22.38 -1.92 25.12
C ILE A 70 -20.97 -2.46 24.88
N GLU A 71 -20.83 -3.44 23.97
CA GLU A 71 -19.55 -4.00 23.56
C GLU A 71 -18.67 -2.96 22.87
N GLU A 72 -19.26 -2.12 22.02
CA GLU A 72 -18.57 -1.01 21.35
C GLU A 72 -18.10 0.06 22.32
N ARG A 73 -18.89 0.35 23.36
CA ARG A 73 -18.48 1.24 24.45
C ARG A 73 -17.26 0.69 25.20
N ALA A 74 -17.29 -0.59 25.56
CA ALA A 74 -16.16 -1.25 26.22
C ALA A 74 -14.93 -1.31 25.30
N PHE A 75 -15.14 -1.52 24.00
CA PHE A 75 -14.08 -1.52 23.00
C PHE A 75 -13.44 -0.13 22.85
N ALA A 76 -14.22 0.95 22.78
CA ALA A 76 -13.71 2.32 22.75
C ALA A 76 -12.87 2.64 23.98
N GLN A 77 -13.33 2.27 25.19
CA GLN A 77 -12.55 2.44 26.43
C GLN A 77 -11.21 1.70 26.39
N ARG A 78 -11.20 0.48 25.83
CA ARG A 78 -9.97 -0.30 25.64
C ARG A 78 -9.01 0.37 24.66
N LEU A 79 -9.50 0.89 23.55
CA LEU A 79 -8.69 1.62 22.57
C LEU A 79 -8.14 2.91 23.18
N MET A 80 -8.97 3.74 23.79
CA MET A 80 -8.53 4.95 24.49
C MET A 80 -7.43 4.65 25.52
N ARG A 81 -7.54 3.52 26.25
CA ARG A 81 -6.50 3.07 27.19
C ARG A 81 -5.17 2.79 26.47
N TYR A 82 -5.17 2.03 25.37
CA TYR A 82 -3.94 1.75 24.62
C TYR A 82 -3.27 3.03 24.10
N TRP A 83 -4.05 3.95 23.53
CA TRP A 83 -3.52 5.22 23.03
C TRP A 83 -2.97 6.12 24.15
N ALA A 84 -3.70 6.23 25.27
CA ALA A 84 -3.25 7.01 26.43
C ALA A 84 -2.01 6.40 27.10
N ASN A 85 -1.92 5.07 27.19
CA ASN A 85 -0.75 4.38 27.72
C ASN A 85 0.48 4.61 26.83
N PHE A 86 0.31 4.48 25.51
CA PHE A 86 1.38 4.75 24.55
C PHE A 86 1.83 6.22 24.61
N ALA A 87 0.91 7.17 24.67
CA ALA A 87 1.26 8.60 24.79
C ALA A 87 2.05 8.91 26.06
N ARG A 88 1.73 8.23 27.18
CA ARG A 88 2.37 8.45 28.48
C ARG A 88 3.70 7.73 28.66
N THR A 89 3.86 6.54 28.08
CA THR A 89 4.98 5.62 28.40
C THR A 89 5.74 5.12 27.17
N GLY A 90 5.22 5.39 25.98
CA GLY A 90 5.66 4.80 24.72
C GLY A 90 5.34 3.32 24.57
N ASP A 91 4.51 2.73 25.44
CA ASP A 91 4.05 1.34 25.39
C ASP A 91 2.51 1.30 25.57
N PRO A 92 1.74 0.69 24.65
CA PRO A 92 0.28 0.63 24.78
C PRO A 92 -0.19 -0.31 25.91
N ASN A 93 0.65 -1.25 26.37
CA ASN A 93 0.26 -2.28 27.33
C ASN A 93 -0.13 -1.69 28.70
N ASP A 94 -1.03 -2.38 29.41
CA ASP A 94 -1.41 -1.99 30.77
C ASP A 94 -0.26 -2.36 31.75
N PRO A 95 0.28 -1.38 32.51
CA PRO A 95 1.30 -1.65 33.53
C PRO A 95 0.72 -2.32 34.78
N GLY A 96 -0.58 -2.19 35.05
CA GLY A 96 -1.24 -2.69 36.26
C GLY A 96 -1.77 -4.12 36.16
N ASP A 97 -1.90 -4.67 34.94
CA ASP A 97 -2.38 -6.03 34.72
C ASP A 97 -1.34 -6.91 33.99
N PRO A 98 -0.64 -7.80 34.71
CA PRO A 98 0.31 -8.73 34.11
C PRO A 98 -0.37 -9.88 33.34
N LYS A 99 -1.66 -10.15 33.57
CA LYS A 99 -2.41 -11.22 32.90
C LYS A 99 -3.11 -10.74 31.61
N ALA A 100 -3.19 -9.43 31.40
CA ALA A 100 -3.76 -8.86 30.18
C ALA A 100 -2.97 -9.32 28.93
N PRO A 101 -3.65 -9.66 27.81
CA PRO A 101 -3.01 -9.93 26.54
C PRO A 101 -2.04 -8.81 26.14
N LYS A 102 -0.80 -9.19 25.82
CA LYS A 102 0.25 -8.21 25.50
C LYS A 102 0.27 -7.88 24.01
N TRP A 103 0.41 -6.60 23.72
CA TRP A 103 0.72 -6.06 22.41
C TRP A 103 2.25 -6.04 22.24
N PRO A 104 2.84 -6.97 21.46
CA PRO A 104 4.28 -7.02 21.28
C PRO A 104 4.75 -5.90 20.34
N PRO A 105 6.00 -5.41 20.51
CA PRO A 105 6.59 -4.49 19.55
C PRO A 105 6.76 -5.17 18.19
N TYR A 106 6.49 -4.41 17.13
CA TYR A 106 6.81 -4.79 15.76
C TYR A 106 8.33 -4.82 15.57
N THR A 107 8.84 -5.91 14.99
CA THR A 107 10.25 -6.06 14.62
C THR A 107 10.36 -6.52 13.17
N GLY A 108 11.47 -6.23 12.50
CA GLY A 108 11.69 -6.68 11.11
C GLY A 108 11.64 -8.19 10.95
N ALA A 109 12.07 -8.95 11.97
CA ALA A 109 12.08 -10.41 11.96
C ALA A 109 10.71 -11.02 12.34
N ALA A 110 10.08 -10.53 13.41
CA ALA A 110 8.82 -11.12 13.87
C ALA A 110 7.61 -10.58 13.09
N GLN A 111 7.66 -9.31 12.68
CA GLN A 111 6.59 -8.58 11.98
C GLN A 111 5.23 -8.71 12.68
N GLN A 112 5.25 -8.70 14.02
CA GLN A 112 4.06 -8.88 14.84
C GLN A 112 3.21 -7.61 14.84
N TYR A 113 1.91 -7.81 14.71
CA TYR A 113 0.89 -6.77 14.86
C TYR A 113 -0.31 -7.38 15.58
N VAL A 114 -1.22 -6.54 16.05
CA VAL A 114 -2.43 -7.00 16.73
C VAL A 114 -3.69 -6.74 15.91
N SER A 115 -4.68 -7.62 16.01
CA SER A 115 -6.05 -7.32 15.60
C SER A 115 -6.75 -6.54 16.69
N LEU A 116 -7.30 -5.38 16.33
CA LEU A 116 -8.18 -4.58 17.17
C LEU A 116 -9.63 -4.82 16.72
N ASN A 117 -10.34 -5.56 17.55
CA ASN A 117 -11.74 -5.91 17.36
C ASN A 117 -12.43 -6.00 18.74
N LEU A 118 -13.73 -6.30 18.80
CA LEU A 118 -14.46 -6.55 20.05
C LEU A 118 -13.86 -7.70 20.86
N ARG A 119 -13.34 -8.72 20.16
CA ARG A 119 -12.64 -9.87 20.73
C ARG A 119 -11.36 -9.45 21.47
N PRO A 120 -10.85 -10.29 22.40
CA PRO A 120 -9.55 -10.06 23.02
C PRO A 120 -8.43 -9.91 22.00
N LEU A 121 -7.34 -9.23 22.41
CA LEU A 121 -6.20 -8.93 21.56
C LEU A 121 -5.60 -10.21 20.95
N GLU A 122 -5.53 -10.25 19.62
CA GLU A 122 -4.95 -11.37 18.87
C GLU A 122 -3.67 -10.89 18.19
N VAL A 123 -2.55 -11.57 18.45
CA VAL A 123 -1.26 -11.27 17.80
C VAL A 123 -1.17 -12.06 16.49
N ARG A 124 -0.96 -11.36 15.38
CA ARG A 124 -0.70 -11.93 14.05
C ARG A 124 0.66 -11.48 13.54
N ARG A 125 1.10 -12.06 12.42
CA ARG A 125 2.42 -11.78 11.81
C ARG A 125 2.28 -11.48 10.33
N GLY A 126 3.19 -10.66 9.82
CA GLY A 126 3.33 -10.40 8.38
C GLY A 126 2.16 -9.62 7.79
N LEU A 127 2.09 -8.33 8.10
CA LEU A 127 1.05 -7.41 7.59
C LEU A 127 1.06 -7.41 6.05
N ARG A 128 0.13 -8.17 5.43
CA ARG A 128 0.02 -8.39 3.98
C ARG A 128 1.38 -8.62 3.28
N ALA A 129 2.25 -9.42 3.91
CA ALA A 129 3.68 -9.48 3.56
C ALA A 129 3.97 -9.76 2.08
N GLN A 130 3.21 -10.64 1.43
CA GLN A 130 3.40 -10.95 0.00
C GLN A 130 3.01 -9.77 -0.91
N ALA A 131 1.84 -9.17 -0.68
CA ALA A 131 1.41 -7.99 -1.42
C ALA A 131 2.38 -6.83 -1.22
N CYS A 132 2.86 -6.63 0.00
CA CYS A 132 3.80 -5.56 0.29
C CYS A 132 5.22 -5.83 -0.21
N ALA A 133 5.64 -7.09 -0.36
CA ALA A 133 6.87 -7.42 -1.09
C ALA A 133 6.75 -7.04 -2.57
N PHE A 134 5.58 -7.25 -3.17
CA PHE A 134 5.29 -6.78 -4.53
C PHE A 134 5.37 -5.25 -4.61
N TRP A 135 4.59 -4.52 -3.81
CA TRP A 135 4.50 -3.06 -3.88
C TRP A 135 5.79 -2.33 -3.49
N ASN A 136 6.46 -2.78 -2.43
CA ASN A 136 7.62 -2.06 -1.87
C ASN A 136 8.96 -2.55 -2.44
N GLY A 137 8.99 -3.74 -3.04
CA GLY A 137 10.23 -4.40 -3.47
C GLY A 137 10.30 -4.63 -4.98
N PHE A 138 9.27 -5.23 -5.56
CA PHE A 138 9.27 -5.62 -6.98
C PHE A 138 8.84 -4.47 -7.90
N LEU A 139 7.67 -3.86 -7.65
CA LEU A 139 7.11 -2.86 -8.54
C LEU A 139 8.02 -1.64 -8.77
N PRO A 140 8.71 -1.07 -7.76
CA PRO A 140 9.61 0.06 -7.99
C PRO A 140 10.79 -0.30 -8.90
N LYS A 141 11.31 -1.54 -8.79
CA LYS A 141 12.37 -2.05 -9.66
C LYS A 141 11.88 -2.25 -11.08
N LEU A 142 10.65 -2.79 -11.24
CA LEU A 142 10.02 -2.94 -12.54
C LEU A 142 9.87 -1.58 -13.21
N LEU A 143 9.28 -0.60 -12.52
CA LEU A 143 9.10 0.75 -13.05
C LEU A 143 10.44 1.38 -13.45
N SER A 144 11.46 1.28 -12.59
CA SER A 144 12.80 1.79 -12.90
C SER A 144 13.46 1.10 -14.11
N ALA A 145 13.16 -0.18 -14.36
CA ALA A 145 13.69 -0.92 -15.50
C ALA A 145 12.91 -0.63 -16.80
N THR A 146 11.62 -0.29 -16.69
CA THR A 146 10.75 -0.03 -17.84
C THR A 146 10.65 1.45 -18.20
N ASP A 147 11.06 2.38 -17.34
CA ASP A 147 11.00 3.82 -17.57
C ASP A 147 11.70 4.24 -18.87
N THR A 148 12.83 3.60 -19.17
CA THR A 148 13.59 3.82 -20.41
C THR A 148 12.98 3.16 -21.64
N LEU A 149 12.04 2.20 -21.47
CA LEU A 149 11.40 1.54 -22.61
C LEU A 149 10.49 2.50 -23.37
N ASP A 150 9.82 3.42 -22.68
CA ASP A 150 8.99 4.43 -23.33
C ASP A 150 9.82 5.37 -24.21
N GLU A 151 11.02 5.76 -23.74
CA GLU A 151 11.96 6.58 -24.51
C GLU A 151 12.55 5.78 -25.69
N ALA A 152 12.98 4.54 -25.44
CA ALA A 152 13.50 3.66 -26.47
C ALA A 152 12.46 3.34 -27.55
N GLU A 153 11.20 3.14 -27.18
CA GLU A 153 10.09 2.91 -28.11
C GLU A 153 9.78 4.17 -28.93
N ARG A 154 9.77 5.36 -28.31
CA ARG A 154 9.62 6.62 -29.03
C ARG A 154 10.77 6.84 -30.03
N GLN A 155 12.00 6.56 -29.62
CA GLN A 155 13.19 6.71 -30.45
C GLN A 155 13.17 5.71 -31.62
N TRP A 156 12.81 4.46 -31.37
CA TRP A 156 12.63 3.45 -32.41
C TRP A 156 11.54 3.84 -33.41
N LYS A 157 10.38 4.32 -32.95
CA LYS A 157 9.30 4.80 -33.84
C LYS A 157 9.78 5.96 -34.73
N ALA A 158 10.53 6.90 -34.18
CA ALA A 158 11.09 8.02 -34.93
C ALA A 158 12.09 7.54 -36.01
N GLU A 159 13.03 6.67 -35.65
CA GLU A 159 14.01 6.12 -36.59
C GLU A 159 13.34 5.24 -37.66
N PHE A 160 12.32 4.47 -37.30
CA PHE A 160 11.56 3.67 -38.27
C PHE A 160 10.82 4.55 -39.29
N HIS A 161 10.19 5.65 -38.85
CA HIS A 161 9.56 6.61 -39.76
C HIS A 161 10.59 7.25 -40.69
N ARG A 162 11.75 7.65 -40.17
CA ARG A 162 12.85 8.21 -40.96
C ARG A 162 13.37 7.21 -41.99
N TRP A 163 13.61 5.97 -41.58
CA TRP A 163 14.00 4.89 -42.49
C TRP A 163 12.94 4.65 -43.56
N SER A 164 11.66 4.59 -43.21
CA SER A 164 10.58 4.35 -44.16
C SER A 164 10.48 5.44 -45.23
N SER A 165 10.65 6.71 -44.84
CA SER A 165 10.63 7.84 -45.77
C SER A 165 11.85 7.83 -46.69
N TYR A 166 13.02 7.52 -46.14
CA TYR A 166 14.24 7.29 -46.92
C TYR A 166 14.07 6.14 -47.92
N MET A 167 13.48 5.01 -47.52
CA MET A 167 13.27 3.86 -48.41
C MET A 167 12.34 4.18 -49.57
N VAL A 168 11.29 5.00 -49.37
CA VAL A 168 10.43 5.48 -50.45
C VAL A 168 11.23 6.35 -51.44
N HIS A 169 12.03 7.28 -50.92
CA HIS A 169 12.88 8.12 -51.75
C HIS A 169 13.91 7.30 -52.53
N TRP A 170 14.60 6.37 -51.86
CA TRP A 170 15.56 5.46 -52.47
C TRP A 170 14.91 4.62 -53.56
N LYS A 171 13.71 4.07 -53.31
CA LYS A 171 12.96 3.31 -54.31
C LYS A 171 12.67 4.14 -55.56
N ASN A 172 12.22 5.39 -55.39
CA ASN A 172 11.98 6.29 -56.52
C ASN A 172 13.26 6.58 -57.31
N GLN A 173 14.39 6.82 -56.63
CA GLN A 173 15.69 7.03 -57.27
C GLN A 173 16.19 5.78 -58.00
N PHE A 174 16.03 4.60 -57.39
CA PHE A 174 16.40 3.33 -57.99
C PHE A 174 15.54 3.04 -59.23
N ASP A 175 14.22 3.23 -59.12
CA ASP A 175 13.29 3.04 -60.23
C ASP A 175 13.63 4.01 -61.39
N HIS A 176 14.01 5.26 -61.10
CA HIS A 176 14.51 6.21 -62.10
C HIS A 176 15.83 5.74 -62.74
N TYR A 177 16.81 5.35 -61.93
CA TYR A 177 18.11 4.87 -62.42
C TYR A 177 17.99 3.59 -63.27
N SER A 178 17.11 2.67 -62.88
CA SER A 178 16.90 1.41 -63.60
C SER A 178 16.26 1.59 -64.98
N LYS A 179 15.53 2.69 -65.18
CA LYS A 179 14.86 3.06 -66.44
C LYS A 179 15.68 3.99 -67.32
N GLN A 180 16.81 4.51 -66.83
CA GLN A 180 17.77 5.19 -67.68
C GLN A 180 18.51 4.15 -68.52
N ASP A 181 18.39 4.24 -69.85
CA ASP A 181 19.13 3.42 -70.79
C ASP A 181 20.62 3.52 -70.49
N ARG A 182 21.23 2.39 -70.09
CA ARG A 182 22.68 2.33 -69.91
C ARG A 182 23.33 2.09 -71.26
N CYS A 183 24.11 3.09 -71.67
CA CYS A 183 25.19 3.03 -72.65
C CYS A 183 24.75 2.70 -74.08
N SER A 184 24.41 3.77 -74.82
CA SER A 184 24.40 3.77 -76.29
C SER A 184 25.40 4.79 -76.85
N ASP A 185 26.58 4.90 -76.24
CA ASP A 185 27.75 5.59 -76.84
C ASP A 185 29.06 4.96 -76.33
N LEU A 186 29.51 3.92 -77.04
CA LEU A 186 30.90 3.54 -77.26
C LEU A 186 30.99 2.75 -78.59
#